data_AF-A0A377I048-F1
#
_entry.id   AF-A0A377I048-F1
#
_cell.length_a   1.000
_cell.length_b   1.000
_cell.length_c   1.000
_cell.angle_alpha   90.00
_cell.angle_beta   90.00
_cell.angle_gamma   90.00
#
_symmetry.space_group_name_H-M   'P 1'
#
loop_
_entity.id
_entity.type
_entity.pdbx_description
1 polymer ?
#
loop_
_entity_poly.entity_id
_entity_poly.type
_entity_poly.pdbx_seq_one_letter_code
_entity_poly.pdbx_strand_id
1 'polypeptide(L)'
;MSKFKLNPPSVSPYTEKLMLQLLLEYRGFAEVFHEDVWLYDNIAVALGLPGKMERCDDFRAKVKKLLQARNKTLPKLTALCVNENPIIEQNIDTLTQLLSLNTTEQTLFRLSVQLRLDEPLKKLSGVLSNLFDGHLL
;
A
#
# COMPACT_ATOMS: atom_id res chain seq x y z
N MET A 1 25.64 -10.38 -3.55
CA MET A 1 24.87 -9.15 -3.27
C MET A 1 23.78 -9.01 -4.32
N SER A 2 22.53 -8.71 -3.94
CA SER A 2 21.44 -8.52 -4.90
C SER A 2 21.74 -7.31 -5.78
N LYS A 3 21.80 -7.49 -7.10
CA LYS A 3 22.01 -6.41 -8.09
C LYS A 3 20.79 -5.50 -8.26
N PHE A 4 19.68 -5.81 -7.58
CA PHE A 4 18.42 -5.08 -7.75
C PHE A 4 18.30 -3.93 -6.76
N LYS A 5 17.87 -2.78 -7.28
CA LYS A 5 17.48 -1.59 -6.53
C LYS A 5 16.06 -1.21 -6.96
N LEU A 6 15.24 -0.76 -6.02
CA LEU A 6 13.92 -0.22 -6.33
C LEU A 6 14.07 1.11 -7.06
N ASN A 7 13.24 1.32 -8.07
CA ASN A 7 12.98 2.61 -8.67
C ASN A 7 12.30 3.53 -7.64
N PRO A 8 12.26 4.85 -7.86
CA PRO A 8 11.38 5.73 -7.11
C PRO A 8 9.94 5.21 -7.16
N PRO A 9 9.18 5.31 -6.05
CA PRO A 9 7.75 4.99 -6.06
C PRO A 9 7.01 5.96 -6.98
N SER A 10 5.89 5.52 -7.56
CA SER A 10 5.01 6.38 -8.37
C SER A 10 3.82 6.92 -7.59
N VAL A 11 3.74 6.63 -6.30
CA VAL A 11 2.67 7.05 -5.37
C VAL A 11 3.26 7.91 -4.26
N SER A 12 2.39 8.63 -3.54
CA SER A 12 2.81 9.45 -2.40
C SER A 12 3.50 8.62 -1.31
N PRO A 13 4.36 9.21 -0.46
CA PRO A 13 4.98 8.51 0.67
C PRO A 13 3.94 7.93 1.64
N TYR A 14 2.78 8.58 1.79
CA TYR A 14 1.67 8.06 2.59
C TYR A 14 1.10 6.78 1.98
N THR A 15 0.73 6.81 0.69
CA THR A 15 0.23 5.63 -0.02
C THR A 15 1.27 4.52 0.00
N GLU A 16 2.54 4.82 -0.31
CA GLU A 16 3.63 3.85 -0.31
C GLU A 16 3.74 3.17 1.06
N LYS A 17 3.72 3.94 2.15
CA LYS A 17 3.78 3.40 3.52
C LYS A 17 2.62 2.46 3.81
N LEU A 18 1.39 2.86 3.45
CA LEU A 18 0.19 2.07 3.70
C LEU A 18 0.23 0.76 2.90
N MET A 19 0.57 0.81 1.62
CA MET A 19 0.75 -0.37 0.78
C MET A 19 1.79 -1.32 1.37
N LEU A 20 2.93 -0.81 1.83
CA LEU A 20 3.99 -1.62 2.43
C LEU A 20 3.55 -2.29 3.74
N GLN A 21 2.76 -1.62 4.58
CA GLN A 21 2.23 -2.24 5.80
C GLN A 21 1.24 -3.35 5.47
N LEU A 22 0.31 -3.10 4.55
CA LEU A 22 -0.65 -4.11 4.09
C LEU A 22 0.06 -5.36 3.55
N LEU A 23 1.11 -5.18 2.76
CA LEU A 23 1.90 -6.28 2.20
C LEU A 23 2.73 -7.01 3.27
N LEU A 24 3.49 -6.28 4.07
CA LEU A 24 4.52 -6.87 4.95
C LEU A 24 3.98 -7.33 6.30
N GLU A 25 2.90 -6.72 6.81
CA GLU A 25 2.37 -6.94 8.16
C GLU A 25 1.05 -7.72 8.13
N TYR A 26 0.20 -7.51 7.13
CA TYR A 26 -1.17 -8.05 7.07
C TYR A 26 -1.38 -9.13 6.00
N ARG A 27 -0.37 -9.99 5.80
CA ARG A 27 -0.39 -11.15 4.87
C ARG A 27 -0.54 -10.84 3.38
N GLY A 28 -0.56 -9.57 2.96
CA GLY A 28 -0.71 -9.22 1.54
C GLY A 28 0.45 -9.64 0.63
N PHE A 29 1.62 -9.96 1.19
CA PHE A 29 2.80 -10.29 0.40
C PHE A 29 2.61 -11.52 -0.51
N ALA A 30 2.03 -12.59 0.01
CA ALA A 30 1.88 -13.83 -0.76
C ALA A 30 0.84 -13.69 -1.89
N GLU A 31 -0.16 -12.84 -1.71
CA GLU A 31 -1.23 -12.58 -2.68
C GLU A 31 -0.74 -11.77 -3.88
N VAL A 32 0.25 -10.90 -3.67
CA VAL A 32 0.79 -10.05 -4.74
C VAL A 32 2.03 -10.68 -5.38
N PHE A 33 2.87 -11.36 -4.59
CA PHE A 33 4.15 -11.93 -5.01
C PHE A 33 4.14 -13.45 -4.90
N HIS A 34 3.84 -14.10 -6.04
CA HIS A 34 3.94 -15.53 -6.24
C HIS A 34 5.42 -15.98 -6.34
N GLU A 35 5.65 -17.29 -6.52
CA GLU A 35 6.97 -17.93 -6.45
C GLU A 35 8.05 -17.19 -7.26
N ASP A 36 7.75 -16.83 -8.51
CA ASP A 36 8.69 -16.18 -9.41
C ASP A 36 8.13 -14.94 -10.12
N VAL A 37 6.85 -14.61 -9.96
CA VAL A 37 6.18 -13.48 -10.63
C VAL A 37 5.28 -12.69 -9.67
N TRP A 38 4.89 -11.47 -10.03
CA TRP A 38 3.80 -10.76 -9.36
C TRP A 38 2.52 -10.79 -10.18
N LEU A 39 1.38 -10.77 -9.52
CA LEU A 39 0.07 -10.85 -10.20
C LEU A 39 -0.46 -9.48 -10.65
N TYR A 40 0.08 -8.40 -10.09
CA TYR A 40 -0.49 -7.06 -10.21
C TYR A 40 0.57 -6.03 -10.56
N ASP A 41 0.74 -5.76 -11.86
CA ASP A 41 1.71 -4.80 -12.37
C ASP A 41 1.53 -3.40 -11.78
N ASN A 42 0.29 -2.96 -11.57
CA ASN A 42 0.02 -1.65 -10.98
C ASN A 42 0.55 -1.52 -9.55
N ILE A 43 0.53 -2.61 -8.76
CA ILE A 43 1.12 -2.64 -7.41
C ILE A 43 2.65 -2.68 -7.50
N ALA A 44 3.19 -3.50 -8.42
CA ALA A 44 4.64 -3.62 -8.59
C ALA A 44 5.29 -2.32 -9.08
N VAL A 45 4.69 -1.68 -10.08
CA VAL A 45 5.12 -0.38 -10.62
C VAL A 45 5.02 0.71 -9.55
N ALA A 46 3.92 0.75 -8.78
CA ALA A 46 3.73 1.74 -7.72
C ALA A 46 4.86 1.69 -6.67
N LEU A 47 5.32 0.48 -6.33
CA LEU A 47 6.40 0.25 -5.37
C LEU A 47 7.81 0.34 -6.00
N GLY A 48 7.89 0.69 -7.28
CA GLY A 48 9.15 0.83 -8.00
C GLY A 48 9.89 -0.49 -8.24
N LEU A 49 9.18 -1.61 -8.33
CA LEU A 49 9.81 -2.89 -8.66
C LEU A 49 10.25 -2.90 -10.13
N PRO A 50 11.52 -3.24 -10.43
CA PRO A 50 12.00 -3.29 -11.80
C PRO A 50 11.52 -4.59 -12.48
N GLY A 51 10.87 -4.50 -13.65
CA GLY A 51 10.29 -5.67 -14.35
C GLY A 51 11.26 -6.83 -14.59
N LYS A 52 12.55 -6.55 -14.77
CA LYS A 52 13.64 -7.55 -14.87
C LYS A 52 13.83 -8.42 -13.61
N MET A 53 13.09 -8.16 -12.54
CA MET A 53 13.17 -8.91 -11.29
C MET A 53 12.30 -10.15 -11.30
N GLU A 54 11.22 -10.17 -12.09
CA GLU A 54 10.43 -11.39 -12.29
C GLU A 54 11.30 -12.52 -12.85
N ARG A 55 10.96 -13.75 -12.46
CA ARG A 55 11.60 -15.01 -12.84
C ARG A 55 13.07 -15.12 -12.42
N CYS A 56 13.52 -14.28 -11.49
CA CYS A 56 14.86 -14.38 -10.91
C CYS A 56 14.86 -15.39 -9.74
N ASP A 57 15.96 -16.11 -9.56
CA ASP A 57 16.15 -16.97 -8.38
C ASP A 57 15.87 -16.21 -7.08
N ASP A 58 15.28 -16.88 -6.09
CA ASP A 58 14.91 -16.27 -4.79
C ASP A 58 14.04 -15.00 -4.93
N PHE A 59 13.23 -14.89 -5.99
CA PHE A 59 12.41 -13.71 -6.31
C PHE A 59 11.69 -13.15 -5.08
N ARG A 60 10.86 -13.97 -4.42
CA ARG A 60 10.07 -13.56 -3.25
C ARG A 60 10.95 -13.03 -2.12
N ALA A 61 12.06 -13.71 -1.82
CA ALA A 61 12.97 -13.30 -0.76
C ALA A 61 13.66 -11.97 -1.10
N LYS A 62 14.07 -11.78 -2.35
CA LYS A 62 14.69 -10.53 -2.83
C LYS A 62 13.70 -9.36 -2.80
N VAL A 63 12.48 -9.55 -3.31
CA VAL A 63 11.42 -8.53 -3.27
C VAL A 63 11.10 -8.16 -1.83
N LYS A 64 10.85 -9.16 -0.96
CA LYS A 64 10.53 -8.92 0.45
C LYS A 64 11.62 -8.10 1.14
N LYS A 65 12.89 -8.45 0.94
CA LYS A 65 14.03 -7.73 1.53
C LYS A 65 14.11 -6.28 1.05
N LEU A 66 13.87 -6.02 -0.24
CA LEU A 66 13.86 -4.67 -0.80
C LEU A 66 12.71 -3.83 -0.24
N LEU A 67 11.49 -4.38 -0.21
CA LEU A 67 10.32 -3.69 0.32
C LEU A 67 10.43 -3.43 1.83
N GLN A 68 11.00 -4.38 2.59
CA GLN A 68 11.29 -4.17 4.02
C GLN A 68 12.33 -3.06 4.24
N ALA A 69 13.38 -3.01 3.42
CA ALA A 69 14.37 -1.94 3.49
C ALA A 69 13.73 -0.58 3.19
N ARG A 70 12.88 -0.50 2.15
CA ARG A 70 12.12 0.72 1.81
C ARG A 70 11.20 1.15 2.96
N ASN A 71 10.42 0.23 3.53
CA ASN A 71 9.49 0.53 4.63
C ASN A 71 10.18 1.13 5.86
N LYS A 72 11.41 0.70 6.16
CA LYS A 72 12.22 1.25 7.26
C LYS A 72 12.68 2.70 7.03
N THR A 73 12.78 3.13 5.78
CA THR A 73 13.18 4.51 5.44
C THR A 73 12.02 5.51 5.49
N LEU A 74 10.77 5.02 5.42
CA LEU A 74 9.59 5.88 5.45
C LEU A 74 9.16 6.18 6.90
N PRO A 75 8.74 7.43 7.19
CA PRO A 75 8.15 7.77 8.48
C PRO A 75 6.93 6.90 8.82
N LYS A 76 6.51 6.91 10.09
CA LYS A 76 5.26 6.25 10.51
C LYS A 76 4.05 6.91 9.84
N LEU A 77 2.98 6.16 9.58
CA LEU A 77 1.75 6.71 8.98
C LEU A 77 1.21 7.92 9.74
N THR A 78 1.30 7.93 11.07
CA THR A 78 0.85 9.05 11.89
C THR A 78 1.60 10.36 11.59
N ALA A 79 2.85 10.28 11.15
CA ALA A 79 3.64 11.44 10.72
C ALA A 79 3.41 11.80 9.24
N LEU A 80 2.83 10.88 8.46
CA LEU A 80 2.51 11.06 7.04
C LEU A 80 1.03 11.39 6.80
N CYS A 81 0.21 11.45 7.86
CA CYS A 81 -1.25 11.56 7.82
C CYS A 81 -1.78 12.92 7.32
N VAL A 82 -0.96 13.68 6.61
CA VAL A 82 -1.36 14.88 5.88
C VAL A 82 -1.38 14.46 4.41
N ASN A 83 -2.57 14.32 3.83
CA ASN A 83 -2.69 14.08 2.39
C ASN A 83 -1.93 15.17 1.65
N GLU A 84 -1.24 14.80 0.57
CA GLU A 84 -0.49 15.77 -0.24
C GLU A 84 -1.40 16.76 -0.97
N ASN A 85 -2.72 16.50 -0.97
CA ASN A 85 -3.74 17.39 -1.49
C ASN A 85 -4.49 18.10 -0.33
N PRO A 86 -4.19 19.38 -0.04
CA PRO A 86 -4.80 20.11 1.07
C PRO A 86 -6.31 20.31 0.90
N ILE A 87 -6.83 20.29 -0.33
CA ILE A 87 -8.27 20.41 -0.60
C ILE A 87 -9.00 19.13 -0.17
N ILE A 88 -8.40 17.97 -0.43
CA ILE A 88 -8.98 16.69 0.01
C ILE A 88 -9.04 16.64 1.54
N GLU A 89 -7.99 17.08 2.22
CA GLU A 89 -7.95 17.12 3.69
C GLU A 89 -8.98 18.08 4.26
N GLN A 90 -9.09 19.28 3.71
CA GLN A 90 -10.09 20.25 4.14
C GLN A 90 -11.51 19.72 3.95
N ASN A 91 -11.78 19.04 2.83
CA ASN A 91 -13.07 18.41 2.58
C ASN A 91 -13.35 17.27 3.55
N ILE A 92 -12.35 16.43 3.83
CA ILE A 92 -12.45 15.37 4.84
C ILE A 92 -12.77 15.98 6.20
N ASP A 93 -12.06 17.02 6.64
CA ASP A 93 -12.29 17.67 7.93
C ASP A 93 -13.67 18.32 8.02
N THR A 94 -14.11 18.96 6.94
CA THR A 94 -15.45 19.55 6.88
C THR A 94 -16.51 18.45 7.01
N LEU A 95 -16.38 17.35 6.28
CA LEU A 95 -17.34 16.24 6.31
C LEU A 95 -17.35 15.52 7.65
N THR A 96 -16.19 15.27 8.25
CA THR A 96 -16.11 14.60 9.56
C THR A 96 -16.74 15.45 10.67
N GLN A 97 -16.58 16.79 10.62
CA GLN A 97 -17.25 17.71 11.52
C GLN A 97 -18.76 17.75 11.31
N LEU A 98 -19.23 17.88 10.06
CA LEU A 98 -20.66 17.90 9.74
C LEU A 98 -21.37 16.62 10.19
N LEU A 99 -20.68 15.48 10.08
CA LEU A 99 -21.20 14.18 10.50
C LEU A 99 -20.98 13.89 11.99
N SER A 100 -20.31 14.78 12.73
CA SER A 100 -19.97 14.60 14.15
C SER A 100 -19.26 13.27 14.45
N LEU A 101 -18.38 12.85 13.55
CA LEU A 101 -17.67 11.57 13.68
C LEU A 101 -16.71 11.60 14.87
N ASN A 102 -16.65 10.51 15.64
CA ASN A 102 -15.64 10.33 16.68
C ASN A 102 -14.25 10.01 16.07
N THR A 103 -13.20 10.05 16.88
CA THR A 103 -11.80 9.84 16.42
C THR A 103 -11.61 8.55 15.61
N THR A 104 -12.27 7.46 16.02
CA THR A 104 -12.20 6.18 15.31
C THR A 104 -12.87 6.27 13.95
N GLU A 105 -14.08 6.82 13.89
CA GLU A 105 -14.84 7.01 12.65
C GLU A 105 -14.14 7.96 11.69
N GLN A 106 -13.53 9.04 12.17
CA GLN A 106 -12.72 9.94 11.35
C GLN A 106 -11.53 9.23 10.71
N THR A 107 -10.85 8.36 11.48
CA THR A 107 -9.73 7.56 11.00
C THR A 107 -10.19 6.59 9.90
N LEU A 108 -11.32 5.90 10.12
CA LEU A 108 -11.90 5.00 9.12
C LEU A 108 -12.37 5.74 7.87
N PHE A 109 -12.98 6.92 8.02
CA PHE A 109 -13.43 7.76 6.91
C PHE A 109 -12.25 8.21 6.06
N ARG A 110 -11.20 8.75 6.68
CA ARG A 110 -9.94 9.13 6.02
C ARG A 110 -9.33 7.97 5.25
N LEU A 111 -9.21 6.80 5.88
CA LEU A 111 -8.73 5.59 5.23
C LEU A 111 -9.61 5.22 4.02
N SER A 112 -10.94 5.26 4.17
CA SER A 112 -11.87 4.92 3.09
C SER A 112 -11.77 5.85 1.87
N VAL A 113 -11.50 7.14 2.10
CA VAL A 113 -11.27 8.11 1.04
C VAL A 113 -9.95 7.81 0.33
N GLN A 114 -8.87 7.56 1.06
CA GLN A 114 -7.57 7.22 0.45
C GLN A 114 -7.66 5.95 -0.39
N LEU A 115 -8.34 4.91 0.10
CA LEU A 115 -8.56 3.65 -0.62
C LEU A 115 -9.30 3.85 -1.96
N ARG A 116 -10.08 4.94 -2.11
CA ARG A 116 -10.84 5.21 -3.34
C ARG A 116 -10.07 6.06 -4.34
N LEU A 117 -9.19 6.94 -3.86
CA LEU A 117 -8.49 7.92 -4.69
C LEU A 117 -7.24 7.36 -5.36
N ASP A 118 -6.60 6.38 -4.73
CA ASP A 118 -5.33 5.83 -5.19
C ASP A 118 -5.55 4.44 -5.81
N GLU A 119 -5.49 4.34 -7.14
CA GLU A 119 -5.83 3.12 -7.87
C GLU A 119 -4.95 1.90 -7.50
N PRO A 120 -3.61 2.03 -7.33
CA PRO A 120 -2.79 0.97 -6.76
C PRO A 120 -3.26 0.49 -5.39
N LEU A 121 -3.59 1.42 -4.49
CA LEU A 121 -4.06 1.10 -3.14
C LEU A 121 -5.46 0.48 -3.16
N LYS A 122 -6.36 0.97 -4.00
CA LYS A 122 -7.70 0.43 -4.23
C LYS A 122 -7.63 -1.01 -4.72
N LYS A 123 -6.75 -1.29 -5.68
CA LYS A 123 -6.51 -2.65 -6.18
C LYS A 123 -5.97 -3.54 -5.07
N LEU A 124 -4.97 -3.07 -4.33
CA LEU A 124 -4.40 -3.82 -3.21
C LEU A 124 -5.46 -4.12 -2.14
N SER A 125 -6.30 -3.16 -1.78
CA SER A 125 -7.37 -3.40 -0.79
C SER A 125 -8.37 -4.44 -1.29
N GLY A 126 -8.76 -4.39 -2.57
CA GLY A 126 -9.65 -5.38 -3.17
C GLY A 126 -9.06 -6.80 -3.15
N VAL A 127 -7.75 -6.94 -3.43
CA VAL A 127 -7.03 -8.22 -3.33
C VAL A 127 -7.12 -8.78 -1.90
N LEU A 128 -6.97 -7.91 -0.90
CA LEU A 128 -7.03 -8.31 0.51
C LEU A 128 -8.46 -8.59 1.00
N SER A 129 -9.47 -7.88 0.50
CA SER A 129 -10.87 -8.13 0.85
C SER A 129 -11.34 -9.51 0.41
N ASN A 130 -10.97 -9.94 -0.80
CA ASN A 130 -11.28 -11.28 -1.30
C ASN A 130 -10.74 -12.42 -0.41
N LEU A 131 -9.69 -12.14 0.37
CA LEU A 131 -9.13 -13.09 1.34
C LEU A 131 -10.07 -13.37 2.51
N PHE A 132 -10.87 -12.38 2.92
CA PHE A 132 -11.81 -12.52 4.04
C PHE A 132 -13.14 -13.13 3.60
N ASP A 133 -13.54 -12.90 2.34
CA ASP A 133 -14.76 -13.50 1.78
C ASP A 133 -14.58 -15.01 1.48
N GLY A 134 -13.35 -15.44 1.15
CA GLY A 134 -13.03 -16.85 0.91
C GLY A 134 -12.98 -17.76 2.15
N HIS A 135 -13.17 -17.21 3.36
CA HIS A 135 -13.13 -17.94 4.63
C HIS A 135 -14.50 -18.07 5.32
N LEU A 136 -15.60 -17.69 4.65
CA LEU A 136 -16.97 -17.78 5.17
C LEU A 136 -17.80 -18.95 4.57
N LEU A 137 -17.15 -19.98 4.01
CA LEU A 137 -17.80 -21.22 3.56
C LEU A 137 -17.22 -22.45 4.26
#